data_AF-A0A941ZGW2-F1
#
_entry.id   AF-A0A941ZGW2-F1
#
_cell.length_a   1.000
_cell.length_b   1.000
_cell.length_c   1.000
_cell.angle_alpha   90.00
_cell.angle_beta   90.00
_cell.angle_gamma   90.00
#
_symmetry.space_group_name_H-M   'P 1'
#
loop_
_entity.id
_entity.type
_entity.pdbx_description
1 polymer ?
#
loop_
_entity_poly.entity_id
_entity_poly.type
_entity_poly.pdbx_seq_one_letter_code
_entity_poly.pdbx_strand_id
1 'polypeptide(L)'
;MASLAHHFLTMACNNAWANHRLLKACAQLAPDEFAARRTGFFPSIKATLNHIVTVDWFYVDMLERAVKAQPPNLEAGRFFDPEEPFDTCAPLAEAQRAVDRRLIALCKALTDAQLDDPRSTTAARCTRCSPAPPSGRRSSMSSSAATRRRCGRRTSPNWGSARRRSGARLEIPQPGPLRTLRRLCAPPLMP
;
A
#
# COMPACT_ATOMS: atom_id res chain seq x y z
N MET A 1 -5.04 -4.40 29.85
CA MET A 1 -4.09 -4.33 28.71
C MET A 1 -4.78 -3.62 27.56
N ALA A 2 -4.06 -2.83 26.77
CA ALA A 2 -4.65 -2.25 25.56
C ALA A 2 -4.90 -3.36 24.53
N SER A 3 -6.04 -3.30 23.84
CA SER A 3 -6.40 -4.30 22.81
C SER A 3 -5.49 -4.17 21.58
N LEU A 4 -5.41 -5.20 20.74
CA LEU A 4 -4.61 -5.13 19.53
C LEU A 4 -5.21 -4.13 18.52
N ALA A 5 -6.54 -4.02 18.44
CA ALA A 5 -7.21 -2.99 17.65
C ALA A 5 -6.83 -1.57 18.12
N HIS A 6 -6.73 -1.35 19.44
CA HIS A 6 -6.26 -0.07 19.98
C HIS A 6 -4.81 0.24 19.58
N HIS A 7 -3.94 -0.77 19.54
CA HIS A 7 -2.58 -0.61 19.04
C HIS A 7 -2.56 -0.17 17.58
N PHE A 8 -3.35 -0.80 16.71
CA PHE A 8 -3.45 -0.40 15.29
C PHE A 8 -3.99 1.03 15.11
N LEU A 9 -5.00 1.44 15.89
CA LEU A 9 -5.45 2.83 15.90
C LEU A 9 -4.33 3.80 16.30
N THR A 10 -3.57 3.45 17.34
CA THR A 10 -2.44 4.28 17.78
C THR A 10 -1.38 4.39 16.70
N MET A 11 -1.08 3.29 16.00
CA MET A 11 -0.14 3.26 14.88
C MET A 11 -0.64 4.09 13.68
N ALA A 12 -1.94 4.04 13.36
CA ALA A 12 -2.54 4.86 12.32
C ALA A 12 -2.44 6.37 12.64
N CYS A 13 -2.71 6.76 13.88
CA CYS A 13 -2.53 8.14 14.34
C CYS A 13 -1.05 8.57 14.30
N ASN A 14 -0.14 7.69 14.70
CA ASN A 14 1.29 7.96 14.62
C ASN A 14 1.76 8.13 13.16
N ASN A 15 1.28 7.30 12.24
CA ASN A 15 1.56 7.42 10.82
C ASN A 15 1.10 8.78 10.27
N ALA A 16 -0.14 9.19 10.57
CA ALA A 16 -0.67 10.48 10.14
C ALA A 16 0.16 11.66 10.69
N TRP A 17 0.65 11.57 11.93
CA TRP A 17 1.54 12.58 12.50
C TRP A 17 2.92 12.59 11.83
N ALA A 18 3.50 11.42 11.55
CA ALA A 18 4.77 11.30 10.85
C ALA A 18 4.66 11.87 9.42
N ASN A 19 3.61 11.50 8.69
CA ASN A 19 3.27 12.04 7.37
C ASN A 19 3.12 13.56 7.42
N HIS A 20 2.37 14.09 8.39
CA HIS A 20 2.22 15.53 8.55
C HIS A 20 3.56 16.25 8.71
N ARG A 21 4.45 15.74 9.58
CA ARG A 21 5.77 16.35 9.81
C ARG A 21 6.67 16.26 8.58
N LEU A 22 6.71 15.10 7.94
CA LEU A 22 7.50 14.88 6.73
C LEU A 22 7.04 15.82 5.61
N LEU A 23 5.75 15.82 5.30
CA LEU A 23 5.18 16.63 4.22
C LEU A 23 5.28 18.13 4.51
N LYS A 24 5.18 18.56 5.77
CA LYS A 24 5.43 19.96 6.16
C LYS A 24 6.88 20.38 5.89
N ALA A 25 7.84 19.47 6.06
CA ALA A 25 9.24 19.74 5.71
C ALA A 25 9.41 19.76 4.18
N CYS A 26 8.86 18.79 3.46
CA CYS A 26 8.95 18.72 2.00
C CYS A 26 8.25 19.88 1.28
N ALA A 27 7.21 20.47 1.88
CA ALA A 27 6.52 21.63 1.33
C ALA A 27 7.38 22.92 1.30
N GLN A 28 8.53 22.93 1.97
CA GLN A 28 9.49 24.04 1.95
C GLN A 28 10.52 23.92 0.82
N LEU A 29 10.57 22.78 0.12
CA LEU A 29 11.48 22.57 -1.01
C LEU A 29 10.99 23.31 -2.24
N ALA A 30 11.92 23.87 -3.01
CA ALA A 30 11.59 24.36 -4.35
C ALA A 30 11.18 23.19 -5.28
N PRO A 31 10.40 23.45 -6.35
CA PRO A 31 9.92 22.38 -7.23
C PRO A 31 11.03 21.53 -7.86
N ASP A 32 12.15 22.15 -8.22
CA ASP A 32 13.36 21.49 -8.74
C ASP A 32 14.05 20.65 -7.66
N GLU A 33 14.14 21.12 -6.42
CA GLU A 33 14.67 20.34 -5.30
C GLU A 33 13.79 19.14 -4.95
N PHE A 34 12.46 19.28 -5.03
CA PHE A 34 11.51 18.20 -4.78
C PHE A 34 11.66 17.07 -5.82
N ALA A 35 11.87 17.45 -7.08
CA ALA A 35 12.10 16.53 -8.19
C ALA A 35 13.57 16.11 -8.37
N ALA A 36 14.51 16.74 -7.67
CA ALA A 36 15.95 16.52 -7.88
C ALA A 36 16.35 15.05 -7.71
N ARG A 37 17.23 14.59 -8.60
CA ARG A 37 17.74 13.22 -8.62
C ARG A 37 18.56 12.93 -7.36
N ARG A 38 18.28 11.80 -6.72
CA ARG A 38 18.94 11.33 -5.49
C ARG A 38 19.33 9.86 -5.61
N THR A 39 20.20 9.43 -4.71
CA THR A 39 20.58 8.02 -4.57
C THR A 39 19.54 7.30 -3.70
N GLY A 40 18.99 6.19 -4.19
CA GLY A 40 17.94 5.45 -3.50
C GLY A 40 17.22 4.50 -4.44
N PHE A 41 16.25 3.76 -3.90
CA PHE A 41 15.39 2.90 -4.71
C PHE A 41 14.52 3.74 -5.67
N PHE A 42 13.94 4.83 -5.16
CA PHE A 42 13.28 5.85 -5.96
C PHE A 42 14.27 6.98 -6.28
N PRO A 43 14.22 7.54 -7.50
CA PRO A 43 15.22 8.49 -7.96
C PRO A 43 15.04 9.91 -7.40
N SER A 44 13.99 10.21 -6.65
CA SER A 44 13.74 11.54 -6.05
C SER A 44 12.80 11.47 -4.85
N ILE A 45 12.67 12.59 -4.11
CA ILE A 45 11.67 12.73 -3.05
C ILE A 45 10.26 12.67 -3.65
N LYS A 46 10.03 13.38 -4.77
CA LYS A 46 8.77 13.33 -5.52
C LYS A 46 8.34 11.90 -5.85
N ALA A 47 9.23 11.11 -6.44
CA ALA A 47 8.96 9.72 -6.79
C ALA A 47 8.64 8.87 -5.56
N THR A 48 9.40 9.05 -4.48
CA THR A 48 9.19 8.32 -3.22
C THR A 48 7.82 8.61 -2.60
N LEU A 49 7.44 9.89 -2.50
CA LEU A 49 6.20 10.28 -1.85
C LEU A 49 4.97 9.93 -2.71
N ASN A 50 5.07 10.04 -4.03
CA ASN A 50 4.01 9.59 -4.93
C ASN A 50 3.79 8.08 -4.81
N HIS A 51 4.88 7.32 -4.67
CA HIS A 51 4.77 5.89 -4.43
C HIS A 51 4.08 5.57 -3.10
N ILE A 52 4.44 6.27 -2.02
CA ILE A 52 3.81 6.06 -0.70
C ILE A 52 2.29 6.30 -0.78
N VAL A 53 1.85 7.44 -1.34
CA VAL A 53 0.42 7.78 -1.37
C VAL A 53 -0.39 6.83 -2.28
N THR A 54 0.17 6.40 -3.41
CA THR A 54 -0.50 5.45 -4.33
C THR A 54 -0.64 4.06 -3.71
N VAL A 55 0.38 3.61 -2.98
CA VAL A 55 0.34 2.36 -2.20
C VAL A 55 -0.69 2.46 -1.08
N ASP A 56 -0.73 3.57 -0.36
CA ASP A 56 -1.72 3.78 0.70
C ASP A 56 -3.15 3.77 0.15
N TRP A 57 -3.40 4.38 -1.01
CA TRP A 57 -4.71 4.29 -1.68
C TRP A 57 -5.11 2.85 -1.96
N PHE A 58 -4.19 2.06 -2.50
CA PHE A 58 -4.43 0.65 -2.81
C PHE A 58 -4.79 -0.16 -1.56
N TYR A 59 -3.96 -0.08 -0.52
CA TYR A 59 -4.17 -0.88 0.69
C TYR A 59 -5.37 -0.41 1.50
N VAL A 60 -5.61 0.90 1.61
CA VAL A 60 -6.77 1.41 2.35
C VAL A 60 -8.08 1.10 1.63
N ASP A 61 -8.16 1.24 0.30
CA ASP A 61 -9.34 0.78 -0.47
C ASP A 61 -9.62 -0.71 -0.25
N MET A 62 -8.57 -1.54 -0.31
CA MET A 62 -8.68 -2.97 -0.07
C MET A 62 -9.19 -3.28 1.34
N LEU A 63 -8.64 -2.64 2.37
CA LEU A 63 -9.05 -2.85 3.77
C LEU A 63 -10.49 -2.38 4.02
N GLU A 64 -10.86 -1.20 3.52
CA GLU A 64 -12.21 -0.66 3.66
C GLU A 64 -13.26 -1.57 3.01
N ARG A 65 -12.96 -2.11 1.82
CA ARG A 65 -13.83 -3.06 1.15
C ARG A 65 -13.97 -4.35 1.93
N ALA A 66 -12.86 -4.88 2.44
CA ALA A 66 -12.88 -6.14 3.17
C ALA A 66 -13.66 -6.03 4.48
N VAL A 67 -13.54 -4.92 5.22
CA VAL A 67 -14.34 -4.67 6.44
C VAL A 67 -15.84 -4.52 6.11
N LYS A 68 -16.17 -4.00 4.93
CA LYS A 68 -17.56 -3.88 4.45
C LYS A 68 -18.08 -5.14 3.74
N ALA A 69 -17.32 -6.23 3.74
CA ALA A 69 -17.61 -7.44 2.96
C ALA A 69 -17.90 -7.18 1.47
N GLN A 70 -17.26 -6.15 0.90
CA GLN A 70 -17.37 -5.80 -0.52
C GLN A 70 -16.37 -6.60 -1.35
N PRO A 71 -16.70 -6.87 -2.64
CA PRO A 71 -15.74 -7.51 -3.53
C PRO A 71 -14.48 -6.64 -3.69
N PRO A 72 -13.31 -7.28 -3.91
CA PRO A 72 -12.09 -6.56 -4.21
C PRO A 72 -12.25 -5.60 -5.39
N ASN A 73 -11.57 -4.46 -5.33
CA ASN A 73 -11.52 -3.52 -6.45
C ASN A 73 -10.73 -4.12 -7.61
N LEU A 74 -11.44 -4.44 -8.71
CA LEU A 74 -10.82 -5.02 -9.90
C LEU A 74 -9.97 -3.99 -10.66
N GLU A 75 -10.24 -2.70 -10.46
CA GLU A 75 -9.53 -1.58 -11.08
C GLU A 75 -8.47 -0.98 -10.14
N ALA A 76 -8.10 -1.67 -9.05
CA ALA A 76 -7.12 -1.16 -8.07
C ALA A 76 -5.74 -0.86 -8.69
N GLY A 77 -5.43 -1.46 -9.85
CA GLY A 77 -4.25 -1.12 -10.63
C GLY A 77 -4.19 0.35 -11.07
N ARG A 78 -5.34 1.03 -11.21
CA ARG A 78 -5.41 2.45 -11.57
C ARG A 78 -4.81 3.38 -10.52
N PHE A 79 -4.68 2.94 -9.27
CA PHE A 79 -3.99 3.77 -8.26
C PHE A 79 -2.52 3.99 -8.58
N PHE A 80 -1.92 3.17 -9.45
CA PHE A 80 -0.52 3.27 -9.86
C PHE A 80 -0.35 3.86 -11.27
N ASP A 81 -1.43 4.38 -11.87
CA ASP A 81 -1.40 4.99 -13.21
C ASP A 81 -2.10 6.36 -13.19
N PRO A 82 -1.35 7.48 -13.29
CA PRO A 82 0.10 7.55 -13.49
C PRO A 82 0.91 7.14 -12.24
N GLU A 83 2.19 6.78 -12.42
CA GLU A 83 3.10 6.40 -11.32
C GLU A 83 3.37 7.57 -10.35
N GLU A 84 3.41 8.79 -10.88
CA GLU A 84 3.62 10.02 -10.12
C GLU A 84 2.46 11.01 -10.35
N PRO A 85 1.29 10.81 -9.71
CA PRO A 85 0.10 11.65 -9.91
C PRO A 85 0.26 13.11 -9.46
N PHE A 86 1.27 13.44 -8.66
CA PHE A 86 1.48 14.77 -8.12
C PHE A 86 2.87 15.34 -8.47
N ASP A 87 2.87 16.49 -9.11
CA ASP A 87 4.11 17.21 -9.44
C ASP A 87 4.66 18.06 -8.28
N THR A 88 3.79 18.48 -7.37
CA THR A 88 4.16 19.35 -6.24
C THR A 88 3.74 18.73 -4.90
N CYS A 89 4.42 19.11 -3.83
CA CYS A 89 4.19 18.54 -2.50
C CYS A 89 2.81 18.90 -1.92
N ALA A 90 2.24 20.06 -2.27
CA ALA A 90 0.96 20.52 -1.70
C ALA A 90 -0.24 19.60 -2.02
N PRO A 91 -0.57 19.30 -3.29
CA PRO A 91 -1.68 18.38 -3.61
C PRO A 91 -1.40 16.95 -3.12
N LEU A 92 -0.13 16.50 -3.15
CA LEU A 92 0.26 15.22 -2.57
C LEU A 92 -0.04 15.16 -1.08
N ALA A 93 0.30 16.21 -0.33
CA ALA A 93 0.09 16.26 1.11
C ALA A 93 -1.39 16.23 1.49
N GLU A 94 -2.25 16.89 0.71
CA GLU A 94 -3.71 16.80 0.90
C GLU A 94 -4.24 15.40 0.62
N ALA A 95 -3.75 14.76 -0.45
CA ALA A 95 -4.13 13.39 -0.75
C ALA A 95 -3.66 12.38 0.32
N GLN A 96 -2.43 12.53 0.82
CA GLN A 96 -1.90 11.72 1.92
C GLN A 96 -2.75 11.90 3.18
N ARG A 97 -3.10 13.16 3.51
CA ARG A 97 -3.96 13.46 4.67
C ARG A 97 -5.36 12.88 4.51
N ALA A 98 -5.89 12.83 3.28
CA ALA A 98 -7.19 12.21 3.01
C ALA A 98 -7.16 10.70 3.27
N VAL A 99 -6.12 9.99 2.82
CA VAL A 99 -5.98 8.55 3.07
C VAL A 99 -5.63 8.24 4.54
N ASP A 100 -4.84 9.08 5.20
CA ASP A 100 -4.57 8.95 6.65
C ASP A 100 -5.86 9.00 7.48
N ARG A 101 -6.76 9.95 7.17
CA ARG A 101 -8.06 10.05 7.85
C ARG A 101 -8.92 8.81 7.64
N ARG A 102 -8.91 8.25 6.43
CA ARG A 102 -9.61 7.00 6.10
C ARG A 102 -9.07 5.82 6.89
N LEU A 103 -7.74 5.67 6.95
CA LEU A 103 -7.10 4.61 7.72
C LEU A 103 -7.39 4.74 9.23
N ILE A 104 -7.32 5.95 9.79
CA ILE A 104 -7.67 6.20 11.19
C ILE A 104 -9.14 5.83 11.45
N ALA A 105 -10.06 6.24 10.58
CA ALA A 105 -11.48 5.91 10.72
C ALA A 105 -11.72 4.40 10.66
N LEU A 106 -11.03 3.69 9.76
CA LEU A 106 -11.06 2.23 9.68
C LEU A 106 -10.55 1.59 10.98
N CYS A 107 -9.35 1.96 11.44
CA CYS A 107 -8.76 1.38 12.65
C CYS A 107 -9.57 1.70 13.92
N LYS A 108 -10.28 2.84 13.95
CA LYS A 108 -11.16 3.20 15.06
C LYS A 108 -12.38 2.29 15.17
N ALA A 109 -12.84 1.72 14.05
CA ALA A 109 -13.98 0.81 14.00
C ALA A 109 -13.59 -0.67 14.14
N LEU A 110 -12.28 -1.00 14.15
CA LEU A 110 -11.81 -2.37 14.29
C LEU A 110 -12.02 -2.91 15.71
N THR A 111 -12.33 -4.20 15.77
CA THR A 111 -12.32 -5.00 16.99
C THR A 111 -11.27 -6.10 16.87
N ASP A 112 -10.76 -6.60 18.00
CA ASP A 112 -9.72 -7.63 18.00
C ASP A 112 -10.17 -8.90 17.25
N ALA A 113 -11.46 -9.25 17.29
CA ALA A 113 -12.02 -10.40 16.57
C ALA A 113 -11.89 -10.30 15.04
N GLN A 114 -11.81 -9.09 14.49
CA GLN A 114 -11.71 -8.85 13.03
C GLN A 114 -10.27 -8.90 12.52
N LEU A 115 -9.28 -9.01 13.41
CA LEU A 115 -7.86 -8.98 13.05
C LEU A 115 -7.35 -10.32 12.54
N ASP A 116 -7.97 -11.42 12.95
CA ASP A 116 -7.65 -12.78 12.48
C ASP A 116 -8.37 -13.15 11.17
N ASP A 117 -9.29 -12.30 10.70
CA ASP A 117 -10.07 -12.54 9.50
C ASP A 117 -9.18 -12.43 8.24
N PRO A 118 -9.01 -13.52 7.46
CA PRO A 118 -8.15 -13.50 6.30
C PRO A 118 -8.67 -12.54 5.24
N ARG A 119 -7.77 -11.69 4.72
CA ARG A 119 -8.10 -10.69 3.69
C ARG A 119 -7.61 -11.17 2.32
N SER A 120 -8.54 -11.36 1.39
CA SER A 120 -8.21 -11.68 0.00
C SER A 120 -7.86 -10.41 -0.76
N THR A 121 -6.73 -10.42 -1.45
CA THR A 121 -6.30 -9.32 -2.32
C THR A 121 -6.45 -9.75 -3.77
N THR A 122 -6.88 -8.85 -4.66
CA THR A 122 -6.74 -9.10 -6.09
C THR A 122 -5.27 -8.89 -6.43
N ALA A 123 -4.47 -9.95 -6.45
CA ALA A 123 -3.25 -9.92 -7.24
C ALA A 123 -3.67 -9.54 -8.65
N ALA A 124 -3.05 -8.50 -9.23
CA ALA A 124 -3.31 -8.06 -10.60
C ALA A 124 -3.36 -9.31 -11.51
N ARG A 125 -4.58 -9.74 -11.86
CA ARG A 125 -4.78 -10.98 -12.56
C ARG A 125 -4.28 -10.70 -13.97
N CYS A 126 -3.31 -11.48 -14.44
CA CYS A 126 -2.90 -11.41 -15.84
C CYS A 126 -4.15 -11.67 -16.70
N THR A 127 -4.68 -10.63 -17.34
CA THR A 127 -5.88 -10.69 -18.19
C THR A 127 -5.71 -11.62 -19.39
N ARG A 128 -4.49 -12.09 -19.64
CA ARG A 128 -4.14 -13.06 -20.68
C ARG A 128 -4.42 -14.52 -20.31
N CYS A 129 -4.73 -14.81 -19.04
CA CYS A 129 -4.88 -16.17 -18.51
C CYS A 129 -6.28 -16.46 -17.94
N SER A 130 -7.33 -15.89 -18.52
CA SER A 130 -8.70 -16.37 -18.23
C SER A 130 -8.90 -17.75 -18.91
N PRO A 131 -9.44 -18.76 -18.21
CA PRO A 131 -9.83 -20.01 -18.86
C PRO A 131 -10.90 -19.70 -19.92
N ALA A 132 -10.73 -20.22 -21.13
CA ALA A 132 -11.74 -20.12 -22.18
C ALA A 132 -13.05 -20.76 -21.70
N PRO A 133 -14.23 -20.23 -22.09
CA PRO A 133 -15.51 -20.86 -21.77
C PRO A 133 -15.54 -22.30 -22.35
N PRO A 134 -16.24 -23.24 -21.69
CA PRO A 134 -16.24 -24.64 -22.12
C PRO A 134 -16.92 -24.78 -23.48
N SER A 135 -16.14 -24.99 -24.54
CA SER A 135 -16.66 -25.37 -25.85
C SER A 135 -17.08 -26.84 -25.82
N GLY A 136 -18.31 -27.12 -26.24
CA GLY A 136 -18.91 -28.46 -26.29
C GLY A 136 -18.12 -29.48 -27.11
N ARG A 137 -18.41 -30.76 -26.84
CA ARG A 137 -17.81 -31.98 -27.40
C ARG A 137 -17.50 -31.88 -28.90
N ARG A 138 -16.28 -32.29 -29.28
CA ARG A 138 -16.05 -33.09 -30.50
C ARG A 138 -14.83 -34.00 -30.35
N SER A 139 -14.97 -35.15 -30.97
CA SER A 139 -14.19 -36.37 -30.83
C SER A 139 -12.90 -36.37 -31.69
N SER A 140 -12.03 -37.32 -31.35
CA SER A 140 -10.93 -37.91 -32.13
C SER A 140 -9.55 -37.25 -32.07
N MET A 141 -8.57 -38.15 -31.98
CA MET A 141 -7.15 -37.95 -31.67
C MET A 141 -6.37 -37.37 -32.85
N SER A 142 -5.48 -36.43 -32.55
CA SER A 142 -4.16 -36.36 -33.19
C SER A 142 -3.20 -35.67 -32.22
N SER A 143 -2.16 -36.40 -31.83
CA SER A 143 -1.09 -35.95 -30.96
C SER A 143 -0.19 -34.98 -31.74
N SER A 144 -0.34 -33.68 -31.47
CA SER A 144 0.70 -32.71 -31.76
C SER A 144 0.94 -31.89 -30.50
N ALA A 145 2.19 -31.95 -30.04
CA ALA A 145 2.67 -31.30 -28.83
C ALA A 145 2.55 -29.78 -28.97
N ALA A 146 1.39 -29.23 -28.60
CA ALA A 146 1.21 -27.81 -28.41
C ALA A 146 2.13 -27.37 -27.26
N THR A 147 3.28 -26.79 -27.63
CA THR A 147 4.22 -26.17 -26.71
C THR A 147 3.43 -25.20 -25.83
N ARG A 148 3.22 -25.56 -24.56
CA ARG A 148 2.80 -24.61 -23.53
C ARG A 148 3.90 -23.56 -23.48
N ARG A 149 3.73 -22.47 -24.22
CA ARG A 149 4.55 -21.26 -24.03
C ARG A 149 4.32 -20.87 -22.58
N ARG A 150 5.31 -21.16 -21.74
CA ARG A 150 5.38 -20.68 -20.37
C ARG A 150 5.16 -19.18 -20.47
N CYS A 151 4.05 -18.68 -19.93
CA CYS A 151 3.79 -17.25 -19.90
C CYS A 151 5.01 -16.63 -19.22
N GLY A 152 5.84 -15.95 -20.01
CA GLY A 152 7.04 -15.30 -19.49
C GLY A 152 6.59 -14.38 -18.37
N ARG A 153 7.28 -14.43 -17.23
CA ARG A 153 7.19 -13.39 -16.20
C ARG A 153 7.63 -12.08 -16.84
N ARG A 154 6.74 -11.41 -17.57
CA ARG A 154 6.83 -9.97 -17.76
C ARG A 154 6.28 -9.38 -16.48
N THR A 155 7.21 -9.12 -15.59
CA THR A 155 7.20 -8.06 -14.59
C THR A 155 5.80 -7.59 -14.20
N SER A 156 5.28 -8.23 -13.16
CA SER A 156 4.69 -7.47 -12.06
C SER A 156 5.57 -6.24 -11.79
N PRO A 157 5.03 -5.06 -11.42
CA PRO A 157 5.85 -4.00 -10.83
C PRO A 157 6.73 -4.68 -9.78
N ASN A 158 8.02 -4.37 -9.77
CA ASN A 158 9.06 -5.15 -9.08
C ASN A 158 8.89 -5.10 -7.57
N TRP A 159 7.89 -5.83 -7.06
CA TRP A 159 7.64 -6.08 -5.66
C TRP A 159 8.48 -7.29 -5.27
N GLY A 160 9.73 -7.03 -4.87
CA GLY A 160 10.58 -8.00 -4.19
C GLY A 160 11.43 -8.92 -5.08
N SER A 161 12.37 -8.37 -5.83
CA SER A 161 13.59 -9.10 -6.23
C SER A 161 14.80 -8.67 -5.39
N ALA A 162 14.66 -8.70 -4.07
CA ALA A 162 15.83 -8.72 -3.19
C ALA A 162 16.53 -10.08 -3.40
N ARG A 163 17.63 -10.08 -4.14
CA ARG A 163 18.53 -11.24 -4.20
C ARG A 163 18.86 -11.62 -2.75
N ARG A 164 18.52 -12.85 -2.34
CA ARG A 164 19.09 -13.48 -1.15
C ARG A 164 20.61 -13.42 -1.30
N ARG A 165 21.28 -12.47 -0.63
CA ARG A 165 22.67 -12.64 -0.25
C ARG A 165 22.66 -13.38 1.09
N SER A 166 23.43 -14.46 1.08
CA SER A 166 23.69 -15.40 2.15
C SER A 166 24.06 -14.74 3.48
N GLY A 167 23.46 -15.24 4.56
CA GLY A 167 24.07 -15.39 5.90
C GLY A 167 24.66 -14.16 6.58
N ALA A 168 23.86 -13.45 7.39
CA ALA A 168 24.30 -12.83 8.63
C ALA A 168 23.08 -12.61 9.55
N ARG A 169 23.12 -13.19 10.75
CA ARG A 169 22.08 -13.03 11.79
C ARG A 169 22.34 -11.71 12.50
N LEU A 170 21.51 -10.70 12.25
CA LEU A 170 21.51 -9.44 13.00
C LEU A 170 20.48 -9.55 14.13
N GLU A 171 20.95 -9.61 15.37
CA GLU A 171 20.12 -9.49 16.57
C GLU A 171 19.68 -8.04 16.75
N ILE A 172 18.38 -7.81 16.85
CA ILE A 172 17.78 -6.48 17.07
C ILE A 172 17.51 -6.33 18.57
N PRO A 173 18.08 -5.33 19.26
CA PRO A 173 17.81 -5.11 20.68
C PRO A 173 16.41 -4.50 20.89
N GLN A 174 15.72 -4.98 21.92
CA GLN A 174 14.34 -4.61 22.26
C GLN A 174 14.25 -3.18 22.83
N PRO A 175 13.27 -2.35 22.40
CA PRO A 175 13.04 -1.04 23.00
C PRO A 175 12.27 -1.15 24.33
N GLY A 176 12.70 -0.35 25.32
CA GLY A 176 12.08 -0.25 26.66
C GLY A 176 10.71 0.44 26.70
N PRO A 177 10.06 0.53 27.88
CA PRO A 177 8.63 0.80 27.98
C PRO A 177 8.23 2.25 27.66
N LEU A 178 7.21 2.38 26.79
CA LEU A 178 6.59 3.64 26.39
C LEU A 178 5.67 4.17 27.50
N ARG A 179 6.10 5.21 28.22
CA ARG A 179 5.23 6.01 29.09
C ARG A 179 4.67 7.22 28.33
N THR A 180 3.35 7.33 28.32
CA THR A 180 2.52 8.54 28.09
C THR A 180 2.42 9.13 26.67
N LEU A 181 1.49 8.62 25.86
CA LEU A 181 0.95 9.26 24.64
C LEU A 181 -0.56 9.55 24.77
N ARG A 182 -1.02 10.15 25.89
CA ARG A 182 -2.45 10.42 26.13
C ARG A 182 -2.92 11.83 25.77
N ARG A 183 -2.17 12.62 24.99
CA ARG A 183 -2.50 14.05 24.74
C ARG A 183 -2.49 14.55 23.30
N LEU A 184 -2.32 13.70 22.28
CA LEU A 184 -2.10 14.17 20.90
C LEU A 184 -3.28 13.97 19.92
N CYS A 185 -4.46 13.53 20.38
CA CYS A 185 -5.63 13.28 19.52
C CYS A 185 -6.81 14.25 19.74
N ALA A 186 -6.58 15.46 20.25
CA ALA A 186 -7.62 16.50 20.29
C ALA A 186 -7.54 17.38 19.03
N PRO A 187 -8.64 17.59 18.28
CA PRO A 187 -8.67 18.54 17.18
C PRO A 187 -8.55 19.99 17.70
N PRO A 188 -7.95 20.92 16.93
CA PRO A 188 -7.91 22.32 17.32
C PRO A 188 -9.33 22.92 17.23
N LEU A 189 -9.80 23.49 18.33
CA LEU A 189 -10.93 24.43 18.31
C LEU A 189 -10.43 25.69 17.59
N MET A 190 -11.04 26.00 16.46
CA MET A 190 -10.89 27.28 15.76
C MET A 190 -11.91 28.29 16.33
N PRO A 191 -11.59 29.59 16.29
CA PRO A 191 -12.22 30.63 17.12
C PRO A 191 -13.69 30.91 16.80
#